data_AF-A0A7L2S589-F1
#
_entry.id   AF-A0A7L2S589-F1
#
_cell.length_a   1.000
_cell.length_b   1.000
_cell.length_c   1.000
_cell.angle_alpha   90.00
_cell.angle_beta   90.00
_cell.angle_gamma   90.00
#
_symmetry.space_group_name_H-M   'P 1'
#
loop_
_entity.id
_entity.type
_entity.pdbx_description
1 polymer ?
#
loop_
_entity_poly.entity_id
_entity_poly.type
_entity_poly.pdbx_seq_one_letter_code
_entity_poly.pdbx_strand_id
1 'polypeptide(L)'
;LIMEDSEGQHFSSVEEETRYWKELAMKYKQCAPSSWRRCITLLAKTQTFHCCLFSSLEDCFNRIVQEYKTLPFIFLSVSHEKIEMQHSEGYRQISALEDDLAQTRAIKEQLQKYIRELEQENDDLERAKRATIMSLEDFEQRLNQAIERNAFLESELDEKENLLESVQRLKDEARDLRQELAVQQKQEKPKTPMRTPLEAERTDTAVQASLSVPSTPAMRRTPISISTPGTFRRGLEDSYGATPLTPAARISALNIVGDLLRKVGALESKLASCRNFVYDQSPKRASVSMYMNRDVLETRLSPRQPLCDPGLVKRLEFGTRHSNIPGPASHPSQSVVKMLL
;
A
#
# COMPACT_ATOMS: atom_id res chain seq x y z
N LEU A 1 83.48 -5.79 -58.27
CA LEU A 1 84.41 -6.15 -59.35
C LEU A 1 85.40 -7.10 -58.69
N ILE A 2 85.34 -8.40 -59.01
CA ILE A 2 86.42 -9.32 -58.70
C ILE A 2 87.49 -8.98 -59.74
N MET A 3 88.59 -8.38 -59.32
CA MET A 3 89.79 -8.34 -60.13
C MET A 3 90.29 -9.78 -60.15
N GLU A 4 90.11 -10.47 -61.27
CA GLU A 4 90.95 -11.63 -61.54
C GLU A 4 92.38 -11.09 -61.62
N ASP A 5 93.18 -11.44 -60.61
CA ASP A 5 94.63 -11.33 -60.66
C ASP A 5 95.10 -12.07 -61.91
N SER A 6 95.67 -11.33 -62.85
CA SER A 6 96.45 -11.92 -63.93
C SER A 6 97.76 -12.41 -63.31
N GLU A 7 97.76 -13.66 -62.84
CA GLU A 7 98.99 -14.42 -62.63
C GLU A 7 99.87 -14.36 -63.89
N GLY A 8 101.18 -14.24 -63.67
CA GLY A 8 102.18 -13.78 -64.64
C GLY A 8 102.05 -14.34 -66.06
N GLN A 9 101.74 -13.45 -67.01
CA GLN A 9 101.83 -13.74 -68.43
C GLN A 9 103.31 -13.80 -68.86
N HIS A 10 103.79 -14.98 -69.26
CA HIS A 10 105.10 -15.14 -69.91
C HIS A 10 104.94 -15.04 -71.44
N PHE A 11 105.68 -14.11 -72.07
CA PHE A 11 105.65 -13.86 -73.51
C PHE A 11 106.88 -14.46 -74.20
N SER A 12 106.70 -14.97 -75.42
CA SER A 12 107.78 -15.61 -76.18
C SER A 12 108.55 -14.65 -77.09
N SER A 13 108.04 -13.43 -77.31
CA SER A 13 108.76 -12.31 -77.95
C SER A 13 108.19 -10.93 -77.52
N VAL A 14 108.99 -9.87 -77.67
CA VAL A 14 108.60 -8.47 -77.36
C VAL A 14 107.41 -8.01 -78.20
N GLU A 15 107.28 -8.51 -79.43
CA GLU A 15 106.16 -8.23 -80.33
C GLU A 15 104.84 -8.86 -79.85
N GLU A 16 104.90 -10.05 -79.22
CA GLU A 16 103.73 -10.72 -78.64
C GLU A 16 103.25 -10.00 -77.38
N GLU A 17 104.17 -9.58 -76.52
CA GLU A 17 103.89 -8.75 -75.35
C GLU A 17 103.24 -7.42 -75.75
N THR A 18 103.79 -6.73 -76.75
CA THR A 18 103.25 -5.46 -77.25
C THR A 18 101.85 -5.63 -77.83
N ARG A 19 101.59 -6.73 -78.56
CA ARG A 19 100.27 -7.05 -79.10
C ARG A 19 99.27 -7.33 -77.99
N TYR A 20 99.66 -8.12 -76.99
CA TYR A 20 98.81 -8.44 -75.83
C TYR A 20 98.39 -7.18 -75.05
N TRP A 21 99.34 -6.33 -74.67
CA TRP A 21 99.03 -5.09 -73.96
C TRP A 21 98.19 -4.12 -74.79
N LYS A 22 98.41 -4.06 -76.12
CA LYS A 22 97.59 -3.25 -77.03
C LYS A 22 96.16 -3.76 -77.13
N GLU A 23 95.96 -5.07 -77.25
CA GLU A 23 94.63 -5.69 -77.24
C GLU A 23 93.94 -5.53 -75.88
N LEU A 24 94.67 -5.69 -74.78
CA LEU A 24 94.15 -5.52 -73.43
C LEU A 24 93.74 -4.06 -73.16
N ALA A 25 94.57 -3.09 -73.56
CA ALA A 25 94.24 -1.67 -73.50
C ALA A 25 93.01 -1.34 -74.37
N MET A 26 92.89 -1.95 -75.55
CA MET A 26 91.70 -1.80 -76.41
C MET A 26 90.45 -2.43 -75.77
N LYS A 27 90.56 -3.60 -75.13
CA LYS A 27 89.47 -4.21 -74.37
C LYS A 27 89.02 -3.31 -73.21
N TYR A 28 89.95 -2.79 -72.41
CA TYR A 28 89.61 -1.84 -71.34
C TYR A 28 89.00 -0.54 -71.86
N LYS A 29 89.52 0.00 -72.97
CA LYS A 29 88.97 1.18 -73.63
C LYS A 29 87.54 0.95 -74.15
N GLN A 30 87.24 -0.25 -74.64
CA GLN A 30 85.90 -0.64 -75.08
C GLN A 30 84.96 -0.95 -73.90
N CYS A 31 85.47 -1.51 -72.80
CA CYS A 31 84.68 -1.88 -71.62
C CYS A 31 84.43 -0.71 -70.65
N ALA A 32 85.31 0.29 -70.59
CA ALA A 32 85.19 1.44 -69.68
C ALA A 32 83.90 2.26 -69.86
N PRO A 33 83.40 2.55 -71.08
CA PRO A 33 82.12 3.23 -71.26
C PRO A 33 80.94 2.42 -70.69
N SER A 34 80.98 1.09 -70.81
CA SER A 34 79.91 0.21 -70.31
C SER A 34 79.90 0.12 -68.78
N SER A 35 81.08 0.03 -68.14
CA SER A 35 81.19 0.07 -66.68
C SER A 35 80.82 1.45 -66.12
N TRP A 36 81.22 2.53 -66.79
CA TRP A 36 80.81 3.90 -66.48
C TRP A 36 79.29 4.09 -66.56
N ARG A 37 78.65 3.65 -67.65
CA ARG A 37 77.18 3.68 -67.80
C ARG A 37 76.48 2.89 -66.69
N ARG A 38 77.00 1.72 -66.31
CA ARG A 38 76.46 0.93 -65.19
C ARG A 38 76.57 1.67 -63.86
N CYS A 39 77.71 2.32 -63.59
CA CYS A 39 77.90 3.14 -62.40
C CYS A 39 76.90 4.31 -62.34
N ILE A 40 76.76 5.06 -63.43
CA ILE A 40 75.78 6.17 -63.53
C ILE A 40 74.35 5.67 -63.31
N THR A 41 74.00 4.55 -63.93
CA THR A 41 72.66 3.97 -63.78
C THR A 41 72.39 3.53 -62.35
N LEU A 42 73.39 2.94 -61.68
CA LEU A 42 73.28 2.57 -60.27
C LEU A 42 73.11 3.81 -59.39
N LEU A 43 73.91 4.86 -59.62
CA LEU A 43 73.80 6.13 -58.90
C LEU A 43 72.41 6.76 -59.08
N ALA A 44 71.88 6.79 -60.30
CA ALA A 44 70.55 7.30 -60.60
C ALA A 44 69.46 6.50 -59.88
N LYS A 45 69.54 5.15 -59.89
CA LYS A 45 68.60 4.29 -59.15
C LYS A 45 68.66 4.54 -57.65
N THR A 46 69.85 4.64 -57.08
CA THR A 46 70.05 4.96 -55.67
C THR A 46 69.45 6.32 -55.32
N GLN A 47 69.68 7.35 -56.14
CA GLN A 47 69.06 8.67 -55.96
C GLN A 47 67.53 8.58 -55.96
N THR A 48 66.92 7.91 -56.95
CA THR A 48 65.45 7.76 -57.00
C THR A 48 64.90 7.01 -55.81
N PHE A 49 65.60 5.96 -55.35
CA PHE A 49 65.21 5.20 -54.17
C PHE A 49 65.26 6.08 -52.91
N HIS A 50 66.30 6.90 -52.75
CA HIS A 50 66.37 7.88 -51.66
C HIS A 50 65.24 8.91 -51.71
N CYS A 51 64.88 9.42 -52.89
CA CYS A 51 63.74 10.33 -53.04
C CYS A 51 62.40 9.67 -52.67
N CYS A 52 62.19 8.40 -53.06
CA CYS A 52 61.00 7.65 -52.68
C CYS A 52 60.93 7.41 -51.16
N LEU A 53 62.06 7.03 -50.54
CA LEU A 53 62.15 6.86 -49.09
C LEU A 53 61.85 8.15 -48.34
N PHE A 54 62.43 9.27 -48.80
CA PHE A 54 62.19 10.57 -48.19
C PHE A 54 60.71 10.98 -48.26
N SER A 55 60.08 10.82 -49.43
CA SER A 55 58.66 11.13 -49.61
C SER A 55 57.78 10.26 -48.70
N SER A 56 58.06 8.96 -48.61
CA SER A 56 57.33 8.06 -47.71
C SER A 56 57.53 8.41 -46.24
N LEU A 57 58.71 8.89 -45.84
CA LEU A 57 58.99 9.33 -44.47
C LEU A 57 58.22 10.62 -44.15
N GLU A 58 58.21 11.58 -45.07
CA GLU A 58 57.45 12.83 -44.99
C GLU A 58 55.95 12.54 -44.82
N ASP A 59 55.39 11.64 -45.63
CA ASP A 59 53.99 11.22 -45.54
C ASP A 59 53.68 10.58 -44.18
N CYS A 60 54.53 9.66 -43.71
CA CYS A 60 54.38 9.04 -42.39
C CYS A 60 54.43 10.07 -41.26
N PHE A 61 55.37 11.02 -41.31
CA PHE A 61 55.50 12.09 -40.33
C PHE A 61 54.24 12.97 -40.30
N ASN A 62 53.75 13.38 -41.47
CA ASN A 62 52.53 14.18 -41.59
C ASN A 62 51.29 13.44 -41.05
N ARG A 63 51.15 12.13 -41.31
CA ARG A 63 50.07 11.31 -40.73
C ARG A 63 50.13 11.27 -39.21
N ILE A 64 51.32 11.03 -38.63
CA ILE A 64 51.50 11.01 -37.16
C ILE A 64 51.17 12.37 -36.55
N VAL A 65 51.63 13.47 -37.15
CA VAL A 65 51.33 14.83 -36.67
C VAL A 65 49.83 15.13 -36.72
N GLN A 66 49.13 14.71 -37.77
CA GLN A 66 47.68 14.87 -37.87
C GLN A 66 46.94 14.03 -36.82
N GLU A 67 47.31 12.76 -36.63
CA GLU A 67 46.72 11.91 -35.59
C GLU A 67 46.95 12.49 -34.19
N TYR A 68 48.17 12.96 -33.91
CA TYR A 68 48.50 13.60 -32.63
C TYR A 68 47.68 14.86 -32.36
N LYS A 69 47.32 15.63 -33.40
CA LYS A 69 46.48 16.83 -33.25
C LYS A 69 45.00 16.51 -33.12
N THR A 70 44.50 15.55 -33.89
CA THR A 70 43.07 15.26 -34.02
C THR A 70 42.54 14.36 -32.91
N LEU A 71 43.30 13.35 -32.50
CA LEU A 71 42.84 12.36 -31.53
C LEU A 71 42.52 12.98 -30.15
N PRO A 72 43.37 13.85 -29.57
CA PRO A 72 43.06 14.49 -28.29
C PRO A 72 41.86 15.44 -28.38
N PHE A 73 41.72 16.15 -29.51
CA PHE A 73 40.59 17.06 -29.72
C PHE A 73 39.26 16.30 -29.74
N ILE A 74 39.19 15.20 -30.51
CA ILE A 74 38.00 14.34 -30.58
C ILE A 74 37.72 13.68 -29.23
N PHE A 75 38.76 13.18 -28.54
CA PHE A 75 38.59 12.57 -27.22
C PHE A 75 38.05 13.58 -26.20
N LEU A 76 38.58 14.80 -26.20
CA LEU A 76 38.13 15.86 -25.32
C LEU A 76 36.70 16.29 -25.64
N SER A 77 36.34 16.45 -26.92
CA SER A 77 34.98 16.84 -27.32
C SER A 77 33.94 15.80 -26.93
N VAL A 78 34.20 14.52 -27.18
CA VAL A 78 33.30 13.42 -26.81
C VAL A 78 33.18 13.30 -25.30
N SER A 79 34.29 13.46 -24.57
CA SER A 79 34.27 13.40 -23.10
C SER A 79 33.49 14.57 -22.51
N HIS A 80 33.66 15.77 -23.06
CA HIS A 80 32.91 16.96 -22.67
C HIS A 80 31.41 16.77 -22.90
N GLU A 81 31.01 16.39 -24.11
CA GLU A 81 29.60 16.13 -24.46
C GLU A 81 28.99 15.07 -23.54
N LYS A 82 29.74 14.00 -23.22
CA LYS A 82 29.27 12.97 -22.29
C LYS A 82 29.04 13.53 -20.88
N ILE A 83 29.96 14.33 -20.36
CA ILE A 83 29.81 14.96 -19.04
C ILE A 83 28.61 15.91 -19.03
N GLU A 84 28.45 16.72 -20.07
CA GLU A 84 27.33 17.65 -20.22
C GLU A 84 25.98 16.93 -20.30
N MET A 85 25.92 15.84 -21.09
CA MET A 85 24.73 14.98 -21.16
C MET A 85 24.37 14.41 -19.79
N GLN A 86 25.34 13.81 -19.09
CA GLN A 86 25.12 13.26 -17.75
C GLN A 86 24.72 14.32 -16.73
N HIS A 87 25.32 15.51 -16.79
CA HIS A 87 24.96 16.62 -15.92
C HIS A 87 23.52 17.09 -16.20
N SER A 88 23.13 17.25 -17.47
CA SER A 88 21.78 17.64 -17.85
C SER A 88 20.72 16.60 -17.48
N GLU A 89 21.07 15.31 -17.56
CA GLU A 89 20.22 14.21 -17.13
C GLU A 89 20.06 14.19 -15.62
N GLY A 90 21.16 14.30 -14.86
CA GLY A 90 21.14 14.39 -13.41
C GLY A 90 20.34 15.61 -12.92
N TYR A 91 20.50 16.77 -13.57
CA TYR A 91 19.73 17.96 -13.25
C TYR A 91 18.22 17.76 -13.47
N ARG A 92 17.83 17.12 -14.59
CA ARG A 92 16.42 16.77 -14.85
C ARG A 92 15.87 15.80 -13.80
N GLN A 93 16.64 14.79 -13.41
CA GLN A 93 16.24 13.84 -12.37
C GLN A 93 16.06 14.53 -11.01
N ILE A 94 17.00 15.40 -10.63
CA ILE A 94 16.91 16.17 -9.39
C ILE A 94 15.67 17.06 -9.40
N SER A 95 15.43 17.82 -10.47
CA SER A 95 14.24 18.67 -10.60
C SER A 95 12.94 17.87 -10.49
N ALA A 96 12.86 16.70 -11.14
CA ALA A 96 11.68 15.84 -11.03
C ALA A 96 11.46 15.33 -9.60
N LEU A 97 12.53 14.92 -8.90
CA LEU A 97 12.45 14.50 -7.51
C LEU A 97 12.06 15.64 -6.56
N GLU A 98 12.52 16.86 -6.83
CA GLU A 98 12.13 18.06 -6.09
C GLU A 98 10.63 18.36 -6.25
N ASP A 99 10.11 18.24 -7.47
CA ASP A 99 8.68 18.40 -7.77
C ASP A 99 7.82 17.33 -7.08
N ASP A 100 8.21 16.05 -7.15
CA ASP A 100 7.52 14.94 -6.49
C ASP A 100 7.50 15.11 -4.96
N LEU A 101 8.62 15.59 -4.41
CA LEU A 101 8.75 15.87 -2.98
C LEU A 101 7.87 17.07 -2.57
N ALA A 102 7.78 18.11 -3.39
CA ALA A 102 6.87 19.23 -3.16
C ALA A 102 5.40 18.79 -3.23
N GLN A 103 5.04 17.97 -4.22
CA GLN A 103 3.70 17.40 -4.36
C GLN A 103 3.33 16.53 -3.16
N THR A 104 4.24 15.65 -2.71
CA THR A 104 4.02 14.77 -1.56
C THR A 104 3.81 15.59 -0.28
N ARG A 105 4.56 16.68 -0.09
CA ARG A 105 4.37 17.60 1.05
C ARG A 105 3.01 18.28 0.99
N ALA A 106 2.60 18.78 -0.17
CA ALA A 106 1.30 19.41 -0.36
C ALA A 106 0.15 18.43 -0.05
N ILE A 107 0.23 17.18 -0.53
CA ILE A 107 -0.77 16.14 -0.24
C ILE A 107 -0.80 15.84 1.26
N LYS A 108 0.36 15.73 1.92
CA LYS A 108 0.43 15.52 3.36
C LYS A 108 -0.25 16.64 4.14
N GLU A 109 -0.01 17.90 3.77
CA GLU A 109 -0.64 19.07 4.41
C GLU A 109 -2.16 19.07 4.21
N GLN A 110 -2.64 18.73 3.02
CA GLN A 110 -4.07 18.59 2.73
C GLN A 110 -4.71 17.49 3.56
N LEU A 111 -4.08 16.31 3.66
CA LEU A 111 -4.58 15.21 4.49
C LEU A 111 -4.60 15.58 5.97
N GLN A 112 -3.57 16.28 6.46
CA GLN A 112 -3.56 16.77 7.84
C GLN A 112 -4.67 17.78 8.11
N LYS A 113 -4.97 18.66 7.15
CA LYS A 113 -6.11 19.58 7.26
C LYS A 113 -7.43 18.81 7.30
N TYR A 114 -7.61 17.86 6.39
CA TYR A 114 -8.82 17.03 6.31
C TYR A 114 -9.04 16.20 7.57
N ILE A 115 -7.98 15.66 8.19
CA ILE A 115 -8.09 14.95 9.47
C ILE A 115 -8.64 15.87 10.57
N ARG A 116 -8.14 17.11 10.67
CA ARG A 116 -8.64 18.09 11.66
C ARG A 116 -10.10 18.46 11.42
N GLU A 117 -10.51 18.59 10.16
CA GLU A 117 -11.90 18.84 9.78
C GLU A 117 -12.81 17.68 10.22
N LEU A 118 -12.41 16.43 9.96
CA LEU A 118 -13.13 15.24 10.40
C LEU A 118 -13.19 15.12 11.93
N GLU A 119 -12.11 15.44 12.64
CA GLU A 119 -12.08 15.47 14.10
C GLU A 119 -13.07 16.50 14.65
N GLN A 120 -13.12 17.70 14.06
CA GLN A 120 -14.09 18.74 14.44
C GLN A 120 -15.53 18.32 14.17
N GLU A 121 -15.84 17.76 12.99
CA GLU A 121 -17.19 17.27 12.67
C GLU A 121 -17.62 16.15 13.62
N ASN A 122 -16.69 15.29 14.04
CA ASN A 122 -16.97 14.23 15.01
C ASN A 122 -17.26 14.80 16.40
N ASP A 123 -16.48 15.78 16.87
CA ASP A 123 -16.75 16.47 18.14
C ASP A 123 -18.14 17.15 18.14
N ASP A 124 -18.52 17.77 17.02
CA ASP A 124 -19.83 18.39 16.84
C ASP A 124 -20.95 17.35 16.84
N LEU A 125 -20.73 16.20 16.19
CA LEU A 125 -21.67 15.06 16.19
C LEU A 125 -21.83 14.49 17.61
N GLU A 126 -20.76 14.32 18.37
CA GLU A 126 -20.82 13.87 19.75
C GLU A 126 -21.57 14.87 20.63
N ARG A 127 -21.36 16.18 20.44
CA ARG A 127 -22.10 17.23 21.14
C ARG A 127 -23.60 17.16 20.81
N ALA A 128 -23.97 17.03 19.54
CA ALA A 128 -25.36 16.88 19.11
C ALA A 128 -26.01 15.62 19.68
N LYS A 129 -25.27 14.50 19.73
CA LYS A 129 -25.70 13.25 20.37
C LYS A 129 -25.99 13.46 21.86
N ARG A 130 -25.08 14.11 22.60
CA ARG A 130 -25.28 14.40 24.04
C ARG A 130 -26.51 15.28 24.26
N ALA A 131 -26.70 16.33 23.45
CA ALA A 131 -27.87 17.19 23.54
C ALA A 131 -29.18 16.43 23.25
N THR A 132 -29.17 15.54 22.26
CA THR A 132 -30.33 14.71 21.91
C THR A 132 -30.68 13.73 23.03
N ILE A 133 -29.69 13.05 23.62
CA ILE A 133 -29.89 12.14 24.76
C ILE A 133 -30.52 12.90 25.93
N MET A 134 -29.95 14.05 26.31
CA MET A 134 -30.49 14.87 27.40
C MET A 134 -31.93 15.33 27.13
N SER A 135 -32.25 15.72 25.89
CA SER A 135 -33.63 16.09 25.52
C SER A 135 -34.60 14.90 25.59
N LEU A 136 -34.13 13.67 25.31
CA LEU A 136 -34.94 12.47 25.45
C LEU A 136 -35.15 12.12 26.92
N GLU A 137 -34.10 12.20 27.74
CA GLU A 137 -34.17 11.98 29.19
C GLU A 137 -35.15 12.98 29.86
N ASP A 138 -35.13 14.26 29.45
CA ASP A 138 -36.08 15.27 29.91
C ASP A 138 -37.53 14.92 29.53
N PHE A 139 -37.75 14.39 28.31
CA PHE A 139 -39.08 13.95 27.87
C PHE A 139 -39.55 12.73 28.66
N GLU A 140 -38.68 11.74 28.87
CA GLU A 140 -38.96 10.56 29.69
C GLU A 140 -39.34 10.96 31.12
N GLN A 141 -38.62 11.90 31.74
CA GLN A 141 -38.94 12.37 33.08
C GLN A 141 -40.33 13.05 33.12
N ARG A 142 -40.65 13.90 32.14
CA ARG A 142 -41.98 14.55 32.06
C ARG A 142 -43.10 13.54 31.85
N LEU A 143 -42.87 12.53 31.01
CA LEU A 143 -43.82 11.45 30.78
C LEU A 143 -44.07 10.67 32.08
N ASN A 144 -43.02 10.31 32.80
CA ASN A 144 -43.13 9.60 34.08
C ASN A 144 -43.92 10.43 35.11
N GLN A 145 -43.65 11.73 35.23
CA GLN A 145 -44.43 12.61 36.10
C GLN A 145 -45.92 12.72 35.69
N ALA A 146 -46.22 12.64 34.39
CA ALA A 146 -47.60 12.62 33.91
C ALA A 146 -48.29 11.29 34.25
N ILE A 147 -47.57 10.17 34.14
CA ILE A 147 -48.04 8.85 34.55
C ILE A 147 -48.33 8.83 36.05
N GLU A 148 -47.42 9.33 36.89
CA GLU A 148 -47.62 9.42 38.35
C GLU A 148 -48.85 10.26 38.71
N ARG A 149 -49.05 11.40 38.04
CA ARG A 149 -50.25 12.23 38.24
C ARG A 149 -51.53 11.51 37.80
N ASN A 150 -51.51 10.80 36.68
CA ASN A 150 -52.68 10.03 36.22
C ASN A 150 -53.02 8.91 37.21
N ALA A 151 -52.02 8.17 37.71
CA ALA A 151 -52.25 7.13 38.71
C ALA A 151 -52.83 7.69 40.01
N PHE A 152 -52.38 8.88 40.43
CA PHE A 152 -52.97 9.58 41.59
C PHE A 152 -54.44 9.95 41.32
N LEU A 153 -54.74 10.53 40.16
CA LEU A 153 -56.12 10.88 39.79
C LEU A 153 -57.02 9.64 39.65
N GLU A 154 -56.52 8.53 39.12
CA GLU A 154 -57.23 7.24 39.08
C GLU A 154 -57.61 6.80 40.51
N SER A 155 -56.70 6.89 41.48
CA SER A 155 -57.01 6.55 42.88
C SER A 155 -58.05 7.48 43.51
N GLU A 156 -58.03 8.78 43.21
CA GLU A 156 -59.07 9.71 43.69
C GLU A 156 -60.45 9.39 43.07
N LEU A 157 -60.48 8.94 41.81
CA LEU A 157 -61.71 8.48 41.16
C LEU A 157 -62.22 7.17 41.80
N ASP A 158 -61.34 6.23 42.11
CA ASP A 158 -61.69 4.98 42.79
C ASP A 158 -62.26 5.25 44.20
N GLU A 159 -61.64 6.14 44.98
CA GLU A 159 -62.17 6.56 46.29
C GLU A 159 -63.56 7.19 46.18
N LYS A 160 -63.77 8.03 45.16
CA LYS A 160 -65.08 8.62 44.88
C LYS A 160 -66.11 7.56 44.52
N GLU A 161 -65.76 6.54 43.73
CA GLU A 161 -66.64 5.42 43.41
C GLU A 161 -67.02 4.62 44.66
N ASN A 162 -66.05 4.30 45.53
CA ASN A 162 -66.29 3.61 46.80
C ASN A 162 -67.24 4.39 47.72
N LEU A 163 -67.10 5.71 47.79
CA LEU A 163 -68.00 6.57 48.55
C LEU A 163 -69.41 6.60 47.94
N LEU A 164 -69.53 6.65 46.61
CA LEU A 164 -70.82 6.57 45.94
C LEU A 164 -71.53 5.24 46.23
N GLU A 165 -70.80 4.12 46.22
CA GLU A 165 -71.34 2.81 46.60
C GLU A 165 -71.81 2.81 48.06
N SER A 166 -71.00 3.35 48.97
CA SER A 166 -71.35 3.44 50.39
C SER A 166 -72.59 4.30 50.64
N VAL A 167 -72.70 5.45 49.95
CA VAL A 167 -73.89 6.31 49.99
C VAL A 167 -75.10 5.58 49.43
N GLN A 168 -74.94 4.80 48.36
CA GLN A 168 -76.03 4.03 47.78
C GLN A 168 -76.53 2.94 48.75
N ARG A 169 -75.61 2.19 49.38
CA ARG A 169 -75.94 1.21 50.43
C ARG A 169 -76.71 1.84 51.59
N LEU A 170 -76.22 2.96 52.13
CA LEU A 170 -76.91 3.69 53.21
C LEU A 170 -78.29 4.21 52.79
N LYS A 171 -78.46 4.63 51.53
CA LYS A 171 -79.76 5.04 50.99
C LYS A 171 -80.73 3.86 50.93
N ASP A 172 -80.25 2.68 50.58
CA ASP A 172 -81.07 1.47 50.53
C ASP A 172 -81.43 1.02 51.96
N GLU A 173 -80.49 1.01 52.90
CA GLU A 173 -80.78 0.77 54.33
C GLU A 173 -81.78 1.78 54.91
N ALA A 174 -81.63 3.07 54.63
CA ALA A 174 -82.56 4.11 55.06
C ALA A 174 -83.95 3.93 54.43
N ARG A 175 -84.03 3.36 53.22
CA ARG A 175 -85.30 3.01 52.57
C ARG A 175 -85.94 1.82 53.27
N ASP A 176 -85.17 0.78 53.56
CA ASP A 176 -85.63 -0.43 54.24
C ASP A 176 -86.14 -0.11 55.65
N LEU A 177 -85.39 0.67 56.44
CA LEU A 177 -85.81 1.12 57.78
C LEU A 177 -87.09 1.96 57.74
N ARG A 178 -87.25 2.86 56.75
CA ARG A 178 -88.50 3.61 56.56
C ARG A 178 -89.67 2.67 56.26
N GLN A 179 -89.42 1.60 55.52
CA GLN A 179 -90.43 0.60 55.20
C GLN A 179 -90.80 -0.24 56.44
N GLU A 180 -89.82 -0.62 57.27
CA GLU A 180 -90.06 -1.28 58.56
C GLU A 180 -90.89 -0.41 59.51
N LEU A 181 -90.55 0.87 59.67
CA LEU A 181 -91.32 1.82 60.47
C LEU A 181 -92.75 1.99 59.96
N ALA A 182 -92.95 2.04 58.64
CA ALA A 182 -94.28 2.13 58.04
C ALA A 182 -95.12 0.86 58.30
N VAL A 183 -94.49 -0.31 58.39
CA VAL A 183 -95.15 -1.57 58.77
C VAL A 183 -95.50 -1.59 60.26
N GLN A 184 -94.59 -1.15 61.14
CA GLN A 184 -94.86 -1.03 62.59
C GLN A 184 -96.02 -0.08 62.87
N GLN A 185 -96.08 1.08 62.20
CA GLN A 185 -97.23 2.00 62.30
C GLN A 185 -98.56 1.39 61.83
N LYS A 186 -98.54 0.40 60.92
CA LYS A 186 -99.74 -0.33 60.50
C LYS A 186 -100.14 -1.45 61.46
N GLN A 187 -99.19 -2.01 62.21
CA GLN A 187 -99.48 -3.01 63.24
C GLN A 187 -99.94 -2.36 64.56
N GLU A 188 -99.47 -1.16 64.89
CA GLU A 188 -99.98 -0.36 66.00
C GLU A 188 -101.21 0.48 65.57
N LYS A 189 -102.39 -0.13 65.49
CA LYS A 189 -103.68 0.56 65.77
C LYS A 189 -104.86 -0.41 65.91
N PRO A 190 -105.66 -0.24 66.98
CA PRO A 190 -107.05 0.14 66.74
C PRO A 190 -107.47 1.45 67.46
N LYS A 191 -108.30 2.21 66.72
CA LYS A 191 -109.16 3.38 67.06
C LYS A 191 -108.60 4.81 66.89
N THR A 192 -109.48 5.60 66.26
CA THR A 192 -109.48 6.94 65.61
C THR A 192 -109.81 8.10 66.58
N PRO A 193 -109.98 9.39 66.16
CA PRO A 193 -109.46 10.18 65.00
C PRO A 193 -109.01 11.65 65.33
N MET A 194 -108.59 12.40 64.29
CA MET A 194 -108.45 13.88 64.10
C MET A 194 -107.01 14.44 64.15
N ARG A 195 -106.54 15.34 63.28
CA ARG A 195 -107.04 16.04 62.07
C ARG A 195 -105.81 16.63 61.33
N THR A 196 -105.78 16.58 60.01
CA THR A 196 -104.99 17.39 59.04
C THR A 196 -105.86 18.58 58.55
N PRO A 197 -105.39 19.64 57.81
CA PRO A 197 -104.44 19.53 56.69
C PRO A 197 -103.59 20.77 56.20
N LEU A 198 -102.61 20.46 55.33
CA LEU A 198 -102.03 21.22 54.17
C LEU A 198 -101.28 22.55 54.45
N GLU A 199 -100.16 22.92 53.80
CA GLU A 199 -99.74 22.96 52.37
C GLU A 199 -98.19 22.79 52.31
N ALA A 200 -97.53 22.01 51.44
CA ALA A 200 -97.33 22.12 50.00
C ALA A 200 -96.48 23.34 49.55
N GLU A 201 -95.17 23.16 49.38
CA GLU A 201 -94.45 23.81 48.28
C GLU A 201 -93.33 22.92 47.71
N ARG A 202 -93.41 22.76 46.39
CA ARG A 202 -92.57 21.97 45.52
C ARG A 202 -91.40 22.84 45.06
N THR A 203 -90.20 22.30 45.02
CA THR A 203 -89.23 22.67 43.98
C THR A 203 -88.44 21.45 43.54
N ASP A 204 -88.76 21.01 42.32
CA ASP A 204 -87.95 20.18 41.46
C ASP A 204 -86.55 20.79 41.26
N THR A 205 -85.52 19.95 41.22
CA THR A 205 -84.37 20.26 40.37
C THR A 205 -83.90 18.97 39.71
N ALA A 206 -84.32 18.84 38.46
CA ALA A 206 -84.10 17.69 37.62
C ALA A 206 -82.63 17.55 37.22
N VAL A 207 -82.18 16.30 37.28
CA VAL A 207 -81.08 15.74 36.51
C VAL A 207 -81.46 15.84 35.03
N GLN A 208 -80.68 16.58 34.24
CA GLN A 208 -80.68 16.42 32.78
C GLN A 208 -79.37 15.75 32.36
N ALA A 209 -79.48 14.45 32.11
CA ALA A 209 -78.63 13.75 31.17
C ALA A 209 -79.10 14.12 29.75
N SER A 210 -78.20 14.62 28.91
CA SER A 210 -78.37 14.63 27.46
C SER A 210 -77.25 13.78 26.87
N LEU A 211 -77.66 12.61 26.38
CA LEU A 211 -76.93 11.82 25.40
C LEU A 211 -76.74 12.67 24.13
N SER A 212 -75.50 12.79 23.67
CA SER A 212 -75.21 12.99 22.25
C SER A 212 -73.84 12.39 21.92
N VAL A 213 -73.93 11.18 21.38
CA VAL A 213 -73.09 10.51 20.37
C VAL A 213 -71.95 11.37 19.78
N PRO A 214 -70.75 10.78 19.67
CA PRO A 214 -70.00 10.86 18.42
C PRO A 214 -69.80 9.48 17.78
N SER A 215 -69.92 9.47 16.46
CA SER A 215 -69.87 8.34 15.57
C SER A 215 -68.54 7.58 15.59
N THR A 216 -68.64 6.26 15.47
CA THR A 216 -67.60 5.39 14.89
C THR A 216 -67.38 5.72 13.41
N PRO A 217 -66.19 5.42 12.85
CA PRO A 217 -65.98 4.12 12.19
C PRO A 217 -64.73 3.42 12.74
N ALA A 218 -64.83 2.15 13.13
CA ALA A 218 -64.62 0.99 12.25
C ALA A 218 -63.16 0.82 11.77
N MET A 219 -62.39 0.10 12.59
CA MET A 219 -61.58 -1.06 12.24
C MET A 219 -61.11 -1.21 10.78
N ARG A 220 -59.78 -1.20 10.60
CA ARG A 220 -59.11 -2.16 9.71
C ARG A 220 -58.04 -2.92 10.48
N ARG A 221 -58.30 -4.22 10.67
CA ARG A 221 -57.30 -5.25 10.94
C ARG A 221 -56.73 -5.69 9.59
N THR A 222 -55.41 -5.78 9.48
CA THR A 222 -54.75 -6.98 8.94
C THR A 222 -53.37 -7.12 9.58
N PRO A 223 -52.87 -8.36 9.75
CA PRO A 223 -51.71 -8.68 10.57
C PRO A 223 -50.45 -8.80 9.73
N ILE A 224 -49.31 -8.36 10.26
CA ILE A 224 -48.01 -8.95 9.88
C ILE A 224 -47.24 -9.23 11.17
N SER A 225 -47.23 -10.51 11.51
CA SER A 225 -46.27 -11.14 12.42
C SER A 225 -44.88 -10.99 11.82
N ILE A 226 -43.96 -10.33 12.51
CA ILE A 226 -42.53 -10.68 12.47
C ILE A 226 -41.98 -10.56 13.89
N SER A 227 -41.85 -11.72 14.49
CA SER A 227 -40.91 -12.18 15.50
C SER A 227 -39.83 -11.19 15.97
N THR A 228 -39.74 -11.06 17.29
CA THR A 228 -38.52 -10.78 18.07
C THR A 228 -37.32 -11.63 17.59
N PRO A 229 -36.06 -11.18 17.79
CA PRO A 229 -35.45 -11.36 19.11
C PRO A 229 -34.51 -10.23 19.56
N GLY A 230 -34.32 -10.15 20.88
CA GLY A 230 -32.99 -9.91 21.43
C GLY A 230 -32.78 -8.60 22.15
N THR A 231 -33.37 -8.49 23.34
CA THR A 231 -32.82 -7.76 24.48
C THR A 231 -31.31 -7.95 24.60
N PHE A 232 -30.52 -6.88 24.59
CA PHE A 232 -29.21 -6.88 25.21
C PHE A 232 -29.12 -5.75 26.25
N ARG A 233 -28.90 -6.19 27.48
CA ARG A 233 -28.63 -5.35 28.64
C ARG A 233 -27.25 -4.69 28.49
N ARG A 234 -27.20 -3.41 28.88
CA ARG A 234 -26.22 -2.76 29.78
C ARG A 234 -25.00 -3.60 30.21
N GLY A 235 -23.80 -3.00 30.12
CA GLY A 235 -22.69 -3.33 31.02
C GLY A 235 -21.29 -3.19 30.41
N LEU A 236 -20.67 -2.03 30.62
CA LEU A 236 -19.22 -1.89 30.61
C LEU A 236 -18.72 -2.40 31.98
N GLU A 237 -18.05 -3.55 32.00
CA GLU A 237 -17.06 -3.89 33.01
C GLU A 237 -16.05 -4.89 32.45
N ASP A 238 -14.79 -4.65 32.79
CA ASP A 238 -13.64 -5.50 32.53
C ASP A 238 -13.84 -6.92 33.10
N SER A 239 -13.84 -7.93 32.23
CA SER A 239 -13.25 -9.23 32.59
C SER A 239 -13.17 -10.20 31.42
N TYR A 240 -12.03 -10.86 31.34
CA TYR A 240 -11.69 -11.98 30.49
C TYR A 240 -12.74 -13.10 30.59
N GLY A 241 -13.69 -13.14 29.65
CA GLY A 241 -14.73 -14.16 29.61
C GLY A 241 -15.37 -14.21 28.24
N ALA A 242 -14.86 -15.08 27.38
CA ALA A 242 -15.34 -15.29 26.02
C ALA A 242 -16.85 -15.59 25.99
N THR A 243 -17.66 -14.61 25.60
CA THR A 243 -19.02 -14.88 25.14
C THR A 243 -18.93 -15.73 23.87
N PRO A 244 -19.57 -16.91 23.80
CA PRO A 244 -19.50 -17.74 22.61
C PRO A 244 -20.12 -16.99 21.43
N LEU A 245 -19.30 -16.68 20.43
CA LEU A 245 -19.74 -16.05 19.18
C LEU A 245 -20.95 -16.80 18.63
N THR A 246 -21.97 -16.04 18.19
CA THR A 246 -23.15 -16.63 17.55
C THR A 246 -22.71 -17.50 16.38
N PRO A 247 -23.40 -18.64 16.09
CA PRO A 247 -23.03 -19.53 14.99
C PRO A 247 -22.82 -18.79 13.65
N ALA A 248 -23.65 -17.78 13.36
CA ALA A 248 -23.52 -16.93 12.18
C ALA A 248 -22.23 -16.09 12.18
N ALA A 249 -21.87 -15.48 13.32
CA ALA A 249 -20.62 -14.71 13.44
C ALA A 249 -19.38 -15.61 13.28
N ARG A 250 -19.43 -16.84 13.78
CA ARG A 250 -18.35 -17.84 13.60
C ARG A 250 -18.19 -18.26 12.14
N ILE A 251 -19.29 -18.57 11.46
CA ILE A 251 -19.25 -18.96 10.04
C ILE A 251 -18.74 -17.79 9.18
N SER A 252 -19.21 -16.56 9.44
CA SER A 252 -18.73 -15.36 8.73
C SER A 252 -17.23 -15.12 8.97
N ALA A 253 -16.76 -15.24 10.22
CA ALA A 253 -15.35 -15.09 10.54
C ALA A 253 -14.49 -16.17 9.87
N LEU A 254 -14.92 -17.43 9.87
CA LEU A 254 -14.21 -18.53 9.19
C LEU A 254 -14.16 -18.34 7.68
N ASN A 255 -15.22 -17.83 7.06
CA ASN A 255 -15.21 -17.52 5.61
C ASN A 255 -14.22 -16.40 5.29
N ILE A 256 -14.20 -15.32 6.09
CA ILE A 256 -13.25 -14.21 5.91
C ILE A 256 -11.81 -14.70 6.08
N VAL A 257 -11.55 -15.51 7.12
CA VAL A 257 -10.22 -16.10 7.35
C VAL A 257 -9.84 -17.05 6.21
N GLY A 258 -10.78 -17.87 5.72
CA GLY A 258 -10.57 -18.76 4.58
C GLY A 258 -10.23 -18.00 3.29
N ASP A 259 -10.90 -16.88 3.02
CA ASP A 259 -10.62 -16.04 1.86
C ASP A 259 -9.28 -15.30 1.99
N LEU A 260 -8.92 -14.86 3.20
CA LEU A 260 -7.61 -14.29 3.48
C LEU A 260 -6.49 -15.31 3.24
N LEU A 261 -6.62 -16.53 3.76
CA LEU A 261 -5.64 -17.59 3.54
C LEU A 261 -5.48 -17.94 2.06
N ARG A 262 -6.59 -17.98 1.30
CA ARG A 262 -6.54 -18.21 -0.15
C ARG A 262 -5.81 -17.07 -0.89
N LYS A 263 -6.05 -15.81 -0.49
CA LYS A 263 -5.35 -14.63 -1.04
C LYS A 263 -3.87 -14.62 -0.68
N VAL A 264 -3.51 -14.96 0.56
CA VAL A 264 -2.12 -15.08 1.01
C VAL A 264 -1.40 -16.18 0.23
N GLY A 265 -2.01 -17.35 0.05
CA GLY A 265 -1.42 -18.42 -0.77
C GLY A 265 -1.22 -18.02 -2.24
N ALA A 266 -2.15 -17.25 -2.83
CA ALA A 266 -1.98 -16.70 -4.17
C ALA A 266 -0.86 -15.65 -4.26
N LEU A 267 -0.70 -14.83 -3.22
CA LEU A 267 0.40 -13.86 -3.12
C LEU A 267 1.75 -14.55 -2.94
N GLU A 268 1.84 -15.59 -2.11
CA GLU A 268 3.05 -16.39 -1.93
C GLU A 268 3.47 -17.09 -3.22
N SER A 269 2.50 -17.65 -3.97
CA SER A 269 2.76 -18.24 -5.29
C SER A 269 3.31 -17.22 -6.29
N LYS A 270 2.73 -16.01 -6.33
CA LYS A 270 3.25 -14.92 -7.17
C LYS A 270 4.64 -14.45 -6.73
N LEU A 271 4.87 -14.35 -5.43
CA LEU A 271 6.16 -13.91 -4.88
C LEU A 271 7.26 -14.94 -5.13
N ALA A 272 6.94 -16.24 -5.03
CA ALA A 272 7.82 -17.33 -5.44
C ALA A 272 8.11 -17.28 -6.95
N SER A 273 7.10 -17.00 -7.78
CA SER A 273 7.27 -16.81 -9.23
C SER A 273 8.17 -15.61 -9.56
N CYS A 274 7.99 -14.47 -8.89
CA CYS A 274 8.86 -13.30 -9.04
C CYS A 274 10.31 -13.60 -8.60
N ARG A 275 10.50 -14.36 -7.50
CA ARG A 275 11.82 -14.77 -7.06
C ARG A 275 12.51 -15.64 -8.11
N ASN A 276 11.81 -16.63 -8.68
CA ASN A 276 12.35 -17.47 -9.75
C ASN A 276 12.67 -16.66 -11.03
N PHE A 277 11.82 -15.69 -11.38
CA PHE A 277 12.06 -14.80 -12.52
C PHE A 277 13.29 -13.90 -12.34
N VAL A 278 13.55 -13.42 -11.12
CA VAL A 278 14.75 -12.64 -10.78
C VAL A 278 16.02 -13.51 -10.82
N TYR A 279 15.93 -14.79 -10.44
CA TYR A 279 17.04 -15.73 -10.57
C TYR A 279 17.31 -16.13 -12.03
N ASP A 280 16.28 -16.37 -12.86
CA ASP A 280 16.43 -16.73 -14.27
C ASP A 280 16.92 -15.56 -15.16
N GLN A 281 16.70 -14.31 -14.75
CA GLN A 281 17.27 -13.13 -15.43
C GLN A 281 18.75 -12.87 -15.12
N SER A 282 19.42 -13.73 -14.35
CA SER A 282 20.85 -13.61 -14.06
C SER A 282 21.73 -14.64 -14.82
N PRO A 283 21.88 -14.57 -16.15
CA PRO A 283 22.89 -15.35 -16.85
C PRO A 283 24.24 -14.65 -16.69
N LYS A 284 24.94 -14.95 -15.58
CA LYS A 284 26.41 -15.01 -15.40
C LYS A 284 26.77 -14.73 -13.95
N ARG A 285 26.95 -15.79 -13.17
CA ARG A 285 28.12 -16.00 -12.27
C ARG A 285 28.05 -17.39 -11.64
N ALA A 286 28.49 -18.37 -12.43
CA ALA A 286 29.09 -19.58 -11.88
C ALA A 286 30.61 -19.43 -12.03
N SER A 287 31.24 -18.78 -11.05
CA SER A 287 32.61 -19.04 -10.59
C SER A 287 32.97 -18.06 -9.48
N VAL A 288 33.79 -18.54 -8.54
CA VAL A 288 34.28 -17.88 -7.32
C VAL A 288 33.33 -17.98 -6.11
N SER A 289 33.10 -19.23 -5.70
CA SER A 289 33.34 -19.57 -4.29
C SER A 289 34.85 -19.65 -4.10
N MET A 290 35.41 -18.86 -3.17
CA MET A 290 36.63 -19.10 -2.39
C MET A 290 37.09 -17.77 -1.75
N TYR A 291 37.07 -17.73 -0.41
CA TYR A 291 37.69 -16.74 0.49
C TYR A 291 37.19 -15.29 0.42
N MET A 292 36.45 -14.86 1.45
CA MET A 292 36.99 -13.95 2.47
C MET A 292 36.15 -14.02 3.74
N ASN A 293 36.79 -14.51 4.81
CA ASN A 293 36.39 -14.26 6.18
C ASN A 293 36.36 -12.75 6.41
N ARG A 294 35.24 -12.26 6.95
CA ARG A 294 35.05 -10.89 7.36
C ARG A 294 35.43 -10.80 8.83
N ASP A 295 36.61 -10.26 9.10
CA ASP A 295 36.97 -9.82 10.44
C ASP A 295 37.92 -8.62 10.35
N VAL A 296 37.66 -7.65 11.24
CA VAL A 296 38.58 -6.60 11.71
C VAL A 296 38.63 -5.28 10.91
N LEU A 297 38.07 -4.27 11.58
CA LEU A 297 38.45 -2.85 11.64
C LEU A 297 37.91 -1.88 10.57
N GLU A 298 36.70 -1.37 10.84
CA GLU A 298 36.33 -0.03 10.42
C GLU A 298 36.41 0.93 11.62
N THR A 299 37.03 2.08 11.37
CA THR A 299 36.80 3.40 12.01
C THR A 299 37.78 3.86 13.09
N ARG A 300 38.71 4.72 12.66
CA ARG A 300 39.18 5.88 13.42
C ARG A 300 38.83 7.12 12.61
N LEU A 301 37.78 7.84 13.00
CA LEU A 301 37.69 9.31 13.09
C LEU A 301 36.39 9.65 13.89
N SER A 302 36.56 10.35 15.01
CA SER A 302 35.55 10.83 16.00
C SER A 302 34.82 12.11 15.52
N PRO A 303 33.78 12.71 16.19
CA PRO A 303 33.61 12.84 17.67
C PRO A 303 32.21 12.96 18.33
N ARG A 304 32.17 12.66 19.66
CA ARG A 304 31.28 13.18 20.76
C ARG A 304 29.76 12.87 20.67
N GLN A 305 28.98 12.43 21.67
CA GLN A 305 28.91 12.58 23.15
C GLN A 305 27.93 11.50 23.74
N PRO A 306 27.59 11.43 25.07
CA PRO A 306 27.40 10.18 25.82
C PRO A 306 25.94 9.86 26.20
N LEU A 307 25.58 8.57 26.39
CA LEU A 307 24.62 8.13 27.42
C LEU A 307 24.49 6.57 27.53
N CYS A 308 24.70 6.07 28.75
CA CYS A 308 24.12 4.93 29.47
C CYS A 308 23.84 3.53 28.82
N ASP A 309 24.42 2.52 29.50
CA ASP A 309 24.00 1.15 29.85
C ASP A 309 23.63 0.07 28.79
N PRO A 310 24.28 -1.11 28.84
CA PRO A 310 23.82 -2.32 28.16
C PRO A 310 23.15 -3.32 29.12
N GLY A 311 21.88 -3.64 28.87
CA GLY A 311 21.12 -4.68 29.56
C GLY A 311 20.64 -5.79 28.63
N LEU A 312 21.28 -6.96 28.73
CA LEU A 312 20.73 -8.31 28.53
C LEU A 312 19.89 -8.63 27.27
N VAL A 313 20.49 -9.35 26.32
CA VAL A 313 19.75 -10.25 25.41
C VAL A 313 20.29 -11.67 25.57
N LYS A 314 19.44 -12.57 26.09
CA LYS A 314 19.70 -14.00 26.22
C LYS A 314 19.57 -14.68 24.86
N ARG A 315 20.64 -15.35 24.49
CA ARG A 315 20.82 -16.27 23.37
C ARG A 315 19.96 -17.53 23.54
N LEU A 316 19.16 -17.88 22.55
CA LEU A 316 18.52 -19.19 22.43
C LEU A 316 18.84 -19.73 21.03
N GLU A 317 19.73 -20.72 20.97
CA GLU A 317 20.11 -21.43 19.76
C GLU A 317 19.37 -22.77 19.71
N PHE A 318 18.72 -23.06 18.59
CA PHE A 318 18.27 -24.41 18.26
C PHE A 318 18.96 -24.86 16.97
N GLY A 319 19.71 -25.96 17.10
CA GLY A 319 20.63 -26.47 16.11
C GLY A 319 19.98 -27.09 14.88
N THR A 320 20.69 -26.96 13.77
CA THR A 320 20.41 -27.58 12.47
C THR A 320 20.83 -29.06 12.52
N ARG A 321 19.91 -29.98 12.25
CA ARG A 321 20.22 -31.40 12.04
C ARG A 321 20.35 -31.67 10.54
N HIS A 322 21.51 -32.18 10.14
CA HIS A 322 21.79 -32.71 8.79
C HIS A 322 21.24 -34.14 8.64
N SER A 323 20.71 -34.46 7.46
CA SER A 323 20.65 -35.84 6.96
C SER A 323 20.84 -35.83 5.43
N ASN A 324 22.00 -36.31 4.99
CA ASN A 324 22.30 -36.68 3.61
C ASN A 324 21.81 -38.11 3.35
N ILE A 325 21.09 -38.35 2.26
CA ILE A 325 21.04 -39.64 1.54
C ILE A 325 20.94 -39.35 0.02
N PRO A 326 21.70 -40.03 -0.86
CA PRO A 326 21.75 -39.75 -2.30
C PRO A 326 21.03 -40.77 -3.21
N GLY A 327 20.60 -40.28 -4.39
CA GLY A 327 20.46 -41.02 -5.67
C GLY A 327 19.04 -41.13 -6.26
N PRO A 328 18.86 -41.47 -7.56
CA PRO A 328 19.70 -41.24 -8.74
C PRO A 328 18.96 -40.54 -9.91
N ALA A 329 19.70 -40.27 -10.97
CA ALA A 329 19.32 -39.52 -12.17
C ALA A 329 18.27 -40.20 -13.09
N SER A 330 17.43 -39.38 -13.75
CA SER A 330 16.92 -39.65 -15.10
C SER A 330 16.63 -38.34 -15.86
N HIS A 331 16.91 -38.39 -17.16
CA HIS A 331 17.00 -37.29 -18.14
C HIS A 331 15.64 -36.84 -18.72
N PRO A 332 15.59 -35.79 -19.57
CA PRO A 332 14.47 -34.84 -19.62
C PRO A 332 13.42 -35.14 -20.70
N SER A 333 12.24 -34.56 -20.49
CA SER A 333 11.11 -34.48 -21.41
C SER A 333 11.34 -33.45 -22.52
N GLN A 334 11.33 -33.91 -23.78
CA GLN A 334 10.99 -33.06 -24.92
C GLN A 334 9.48 -33.20 -25.18
N SER A 335 8.73 -32.12 -25.03
CA SER A 335 7.40 -31.99 -25.64
C SER A 335 7.34 -30.65 -26.37
N VAL A 336 7.42 -30.74 -27.69
CA VAL A 336 7.18 -29.66 -28.64
C VAL A 336 5.69 -29.65 -28.94
N VAL A 337 4.97 -28.61 -28.50
CA VAL A 337 3.64 -28.30 -29.04
C VAL A 337 3.80 -27.16 -30.03
N LYS A 338 3.81 -27.52 -31.32
CA LYS A 338 3.54 -26.60 -32.42
C LYS A 338 2.06 -26.26 -32.37
N MET A 339 1.72 -24.99 -32.17
CA MET A 339 0.44 -24.46 -32.63
C MET A 339 0.54 -24.27 -34.14
N LEU A 340 -0.33 -24.96 -34.88
CA LEU A 340 -0.71 -24.60 -36.24
C LEU A 340 -2.24 -24.58 -36.28
N LEU A 341 -2.76 -23.43 -36.69
CA LEU A 341 -4.12 -23.10 -37.19
C LEU A 341 -5.33 -23.82 -36.59
#